data_AF-A0A968VJS0-F1
#
_entry.id   AF-A0A968VJS0-F1
#
_cell.length_a   1.000
_cell.length_b   1.000
_cell.length_c   1.000
_cell.angle_alpha   90.00
_cell.angle_beta   90.00
_cell.angle_gamma   90.00
#
_symmetry.space_group_name_H-M   'P 1'
#
loop_
_entity.id
_entity.type
_entity.pdbx_description
1 polymer ?
#
loop_
_entity_poly.entity_id
_entity_poly.type
_entity_poly.pdbx_seq_one_letter_code
_entity_poly.pdbx_strand_id
1 'polypeptide(L)'
;VIVRGAPAWAQQRSGSACGPIRESALDEFATFVAELARRYSQPPFNVRYWELGNEPDVDAALVPGNSPFGCWGDAEDEFYGGGYYAEMLKTVYPAIKAANPDAQVVLGGLLLDCDPGVPLPDGQPCVAGKFFEGVLRNGGGAAFDVANYHAYVYWADGNFDWDTGLPKWQHRAGVPVGKLAYLRETMARYGVEKPVMLSEAGLLCFRADPSCEPNGFRDDQANYAVRLYTRSAANGLIRHALVHPQRPRLPGEWPARPPAAAAPGLHHGRLLQQAARRRALPSRAFSRRSGRLCLHGRHDNLPSPLDKQRCHGRATPTGGYKNDLYLSRRAKTPGRWNHHRQLCAADCGHGALNI
;
A
#
# COMPACT_ATOMS: atom_id res chain seq x y z
N VAL A 1 5.41 -12.61 1.82
CA VAL A 1 6.81 -12.27 2.15
C VAL A 1 7.05 -10.85 1.69
N ILE A 2 7.74 -10.05 2.49
CA ILE A 2 8.09 -8.67 2.15
C ILE A 2 9.56 -8.64 1.73
N VAL A 3 9.84 -8.18 0.51
CA VAL A 3 11.17 -7.75 0.08
C VAL A 3 11.32 -6.31 0.53
N ARG A 4 11.67 -6.12 1.80
CA ARG A 4 11.57 -4.82 2.48
C ARG A 4 12.51 -3.76 1.91
N GLY A 5 13.72 -4.15 1.50
CA GLY A 5 14.74 -3.16 1.16
C GLY A 5 15.71 -3.60 0.08
N ALA A 6 16.35 -2.59 -0.49
CA ALA A 6 17.38 -2.66 -1.50
C ALA A 6 18.69 -3.24 -0.94
N PRO A 7 19.25 -4.29 -1.55
CA PRO A 7 20.63 -4.69 -1.30
C PRO A 7 21.60 -3.51 -1.51
N ALA A 8 22.71 -3.47 -0.78
CA ALA A 8 23.65 -2.34 -0.84
C ALA A 8 24.12 -1.99 -2.26
N TRP A 9 24.31 -3.00 -3.12
CA TRP A 9 24.70 -2.79 -4.53
C TRP A 9 23.60 -2.15 -5.41
N ALA A 10 22.35 -2.24 -4.97
CA ALA A 10 21.16 -1.81 -5.69
C ALA A 10 20.62 -0.45 -5.23
N GLN A 11 21.14 0.13 -4.14
CA GLN A 11 20.59 1.36 -3.56
C GLN A 11 20.79 2.56 -4.50
N GLN A 12 19.72 3.31 -4.78
CA GLN A 12 19.78 4.60 -5.48
C GLN A 12 20.45 5.66 -4.59
N ARG A 13 20.06 5.70 -3.31
CA ARG A 13 20.64 6.58 -2.30
C ARG A 13 21.54 5.74 -1.40
N SER A 14 22.85 5.99 -1.44
CA SER A 14 23.82 5.23 -0.64
C SER A 14 23.44 5.24 0.84
N GLY A 15 23.35 4.07 1.47
CA GLY A 15 22.94 3.91 2.86
C GLY A 15 21.42 3.91 3.09
N SER A 16 20.60 4.04 2.03
CA SER A 16 19.14 3.96 2.10
C SER A 16 18.65 2.60 1.60
N ALA A 17 18.65 1.61 2.48
CA ALA A 17 18.14 0.28 2.20
C ALA A 17 16.61 0.26 2.05
N CYS A 18 15.86 1.13 2.71
CA CYS A 18 14.41 1.24 2.52
C CYS A 18 14.04 1.90 1.18
N GLY A 19 14.96 2.66 0.56
CA GLY A 19 14.67 3.53 -0.57
C GLY A 19 14.73 2.89 -1.95
N PRO A 20 14.72 3.73 -3.01
CA PRO A 20 14.62 3.28 -4.38
C PRO A 20 15.79 2.41 -4.84
N ILE A 21 15.50 1.54 -5.79
CA ILE A 21 16.51 0.78 -6.53
C ILE A 21 17.14 1.70 -7.57
N ARG A 22 18.47 1.68 -7.71
CA ARG A 22 19.17 2.46 -8.73
C ARG A 22 18.79 1.97 -10.11
N GLU A 23 18.56 2.91 -11.02
CA GLU A 23 18.13 2.61 -12.39
C GLU A 23 19.02 1.58 -13.08
N SER A 24 20.35 1.76 -12.99
CA SER A 24 21.34 0.83 -13.56
C SER A 24 21.42 -0.55 -12.89
N ALA A 25 20.60 -0.82 -11.88
CA ALA A 25 20.58 -2.05 -11.10
C ALA A 25 19.18 -2.70 -11.10
N LEU A 26 18.21 -2.13 -11.84
CA LEU A 26 16.83 -2.63 -11.88
C LEU A 26 16.77 -4.06 -12.44
N ASP A 27 17.56 -4.37 -13.47
CA ASP A 27 17.57 -5.71 -14.09
C ASP A 27 18.20 -6.76 -13.18
N GLU A 28 19.31 -6.44 -12.51
CA GLU A 28 19.92 -7.30 -11.49
C GLU A 28 19.00 -7.46 -10.29
N PHE A 29 18.28 -6.42 -9.89
CA PHE A 29 17.30 -6.48 -8.81
C PHE A 29 16.11 -7.38 -9.20
N ALA A 30 15.60 -7.27 -10.41
CA ALA A 30 14.56 -8.17 -10.92
C ALA A 30 15.03 -9.64 -10.95
N THR A 31 16.26 -9.88 -11.36
CA THR A 31 16.88 -11.21 -11.30
C THR A 31 16.96 -11.72 -9.86
N PHE A 32 17.42 -10.88 -8.93
CA PHE A 32 17.49 -11.23 -7.51
C PHE A 32 16.11 -11.61 -6.95
N VAL A 33 15.08 -10.79 -7.19
CA VAL A 33 13.73 -11.06 -6.68
C VAL A 33 13.11 -12.30 -7.34
N ALA A 34 13.39 -12.53 -8.63
CA ALA A 34 12.98 -13.75 -9.32
C ALA A 34 13.61 -15.02 -8.72
N GLU A 35 14.88 -14.97 -8.32
CA GLU A 35 15.52 -16.08 -7.59
C GLU A 35 14.88 -16.34 -6.22
N LEU A 36 14.50 -15.28 -5.49
CA LEU A 36 13.73 -15.42 -4.25
C LEU A 36 12.38 -16.09 -4.54
N ALA A 37 11.65 -15.62 -5.54
CA ALA A 37 10.36 -16.17 -5.96
C ALA A 37 10.47 -17.65 -6.30
N ARG A 38 11.47 -18.03 -7.11
CA ARG A 38 11.72 -19.43 -7.48
C ARG A 38 12.04 -20.27 -6.25
N ARG A 39 13.02 -19.85 -5.45
CA ARG A 39 13.50 -20.61 -4.29
C ARG A 39 12.40 -20.85 -3.26
N TYR A 40 11.70 -19.79 -2.88
CA TYR A 40 10.72 -19.85 -1.79
C TYR A 40 9.32 -20.28 -2.24
N SER A 41 9.07 -20.43 -3.55
CA SER A 41 7.85 -21.08 -4.05
C SER A 41 7.76 -22.56 -3.67
N GLN A 42 8.91 -23.20 -3.42
CA GLN A 42 8.98 -24.64 -3.16
C GLN A 42 8.70 -24.98 -1.68
N PRO A 43 8.32 -26.23 -1.37
CA PRO A 43 8.28 -26.73 0.00
C PRO A 43 9.63 -26.54 0.73
N PRO A 44 9.61 -26.29 2.05
CA PRO A 44 8.44 -26.20 2.92
C PRO A 44 7.75 -24.83 2.91
N PHE A 45 8.29 -23.83 2.20
CA PHE A 45 7.86 -22.43 2.35
C PHE A 45 6.58 -22.10 1.59
N ASN A 46 6.45 -22.57 0.35
CA ASN A 46 5.26 -22.38 -0.49
C ASN A 46 4.82 -20.90 -0.60
N VAL A 47 5.78 -19.97 -0.69
CA VAL A 47 5.51 -18.53 -0.74
C VAL A 47 4.82 -18.17 -2.06
N ARG A 48 3.65 -17.54 -1.94
CA ARG A 48 2.85 -17.07 -3.08
C ARG A 48 2.76 -15.55 -3.18
N TYR A 49 2.77 -14.82 -2.07
CA TYR A 49 2.60 -13.37 -2.05
C TYR A 49 3.95 -12.68 -1.82
N TRP A 50 4.30 -11.77 -2.73
CA TRP A 50 5.55 -11.01 -2.74
C TRP A 50 5.24 -9.52 -2.68
N GLU A 51 5.40 -8.95 -1.50
CA GLU A 51 5.26 -7.52 -1.26
C GLU A 51 6.61 -6.82 -1.46
N LEU A 52 6.62 -5.72 -2.22
CA LEU A 52 7.85 -5.03 -2.60
C LEU A 52 7.95 -3.69 -1.86
N GLY A 53 8.83 -3.61 -0.86
CA GLY A 53 8.90 -2.47 0.05
C GLY A 53 7.82 -2.49 1.14
N ASN A 54 8.02 -1.67 2.18
CA ASN A 54 7.09 -1.49 3.29
C ASN A 54 6.83 0.01 3.44
N GLU A 55 5.58 0.45 3.34
CA GLU A 55 5.17 1.86 3.30
C GLU A 55 6.09 2.72 2.43
N PRO A 56 6.30 2.37 1.16
CA PRO A 56 7.25 3.08 0.31
C PRO A 56 6.92 4.57 0.18
N ASP A 57 5.65 4.95 0.38
CA ASP A 57 5.11 6.30 0.30
C ASP A 57 5.48 7.24 1.46
N VAL A 58 6.48 6.90 2.27
CA VAL A 58 7.12 7.83 3.22
C VAL A 58 8.39 8.41 2.63
N ASP A 59 8.55 9.73 2.73
CA ASP A 59 9.73 10.43 2.24
C ASP A 59 11.00 10.06 3.01
N ALA A 60 12.12 9.87 2.30
CA ALA A 60 13.39 9.52 2.94
C ALA A 60 14.00 10.64 3.80
N ALA A 61 13.54 11.88 3.68
CA ALA A 61 13.92 12.97 4.59
C ALA A 61 13.28 12.81 5.97
N LEU A 62 12.20 12.03 6.09
CA LEU A 62 11.46 11.82 7.34
C LEU A 62 11.96 10.62 8.15
N VAL A 63 12.78 9.76 7.55
CA VAL A 63 13.19 8.49 8.15
C VAL A 63 14.66 8.17 7.85
N PRO A 64 15.36 7.46 8.74
CA PRO A 64 16.72 7.02 8.45
C PRO A 64 16.72 5.99 7.32
N GLY A 65 17.81 5.90 6.56
CA GLY A 65 17.93 4.99 5.40
C GLY A 65 17.84 3.49 5.73
N ASN A 66 17.91 3.09 7.00
CA ASN A 66 17.69 1.73 7.46
C ASN A 66 16.32 1.52 8.14
N SER A 67 15.41 2.48 7.99
CA SER A 67 14.05 2.43 8.53
C SER A 67 13.34 1.13 8.12
N PRO A 68 12.50 0.55 8.99
CA PRO A 68 11.70 -0.61 8.63
C PRO A 68 10.59 -0.29 7.60
N PHE A 69 10.38 0.98 7.28
CA PHE A 69 9.38 1.47 6.34
C PHE A 69 9.90 2.71 5.58
N GLY A 70 9.30 3.04 4.44
CA GLY A 70 9.53 4.33 3.77
C GLY A 70 10.61 4.39 2.70
N CYS A 71 11.06 5.63 2.51
CA CYS A 71 12.21 6.08 1.75
C CYS A 71 12.05 6.17 0.23
N TRP A 72 10.92 5.76 -0.35
CA TRP A 72 10.63 6.01 -1.77
C TRP A 72 9.89 7.32 -2.01
N GLY A 73 9.15 7.81 -0.99
CA GLY A 73 8.52 9.11 -1.02
C GLY A 73 9.50 10.21 -1.41
N ASP A 74 9.03 11.14 -2.23
CA ASP A 74 9.81 12.30 -2.68
C ASP A 74 8.91 13.54 -2.74
N ALA A 75 9.00 14.40 -1.73
CA ALA A 75 8.18 15.60 -1.61
C ALA A 75 8.41 16.62 -2.74
N GLU A 76 9.53 16.51 -3.46
CA GLU A 76 9.83 17.34 -4.63
C GLU A 76 9.21 16.80 -5.93
N ASP A 77 8.73 15.55 -5.93
CA ASP A 77 8.00 14.95 -7.04
C ASP A 77 6.49 15.19 -6.91
N GLU A 78 5.84 15.58 -8.02
CA GLU A 78 4.41 15.91 -8.05
C GLU A 78 3.52 14.74 -7.56
N PHE A 79 3.97 13.51 -7.78
CA PHE A 79 3.29 12.27 -7.38
C PHE A 79 4.09 11.50 -6.33
N TYR A 80 4.87 12.22 -5.53
CA TYR A 80 5.57 11.74 -4.35
C TYR A 80 6.51 10.55 -4.58
N GLY A 81 7.05 10.37 -5.78
CA GLY A 81 7.94 9.25 -6.13
C GLY A 81 7.23 7.99 -6.61
N GLY A 82 5.90 7.98 -6.67
CA GLY A 82 5.11 6.83 -7.12
C GLY A 82 5.40 6.41 -8.56
N GLY A 83 5.73 7.37 -9.44
CA GLY A 83 6.12 7.09 -10.82
C GLY A 83 7.36 6.20 -10.91
N TYR A 84 8.42 6.52 -10.15
CA TYR A 84 9.65 5.73 -10.15
C TYR A 84 9.46 4.36 -9.51
N TYR A 85 8.63 4.26 -8.47
CA TYR A 85 8.25 2.97 -7.91
C TYR A 85 7.57 2.07 -8.96
N ALA A 86 6.73 2.63 -9.84
CA ALA A 86 6.15 1.88 -10.96
C ALA A 86 7.18 1.37 -11.98
N GLU A 87 8.28 2.10 -12.22
CA GLU A 87 9.37 1.58 -13.08
C GLU A 87 9.98 0.31 -12.47
N MET A 88 10.26 0.32 -11.17
CA MET A 88 10.73 -0.88 -10.48
C MET A 88 9.73 -2.03 -10.59
N LEU A 89 8.44 -1.78 -10.37
CA LEU A 89 7.41 -2.80 -10.53
C LEU A 89 7.39 -3.38 -11.95
N LYS A 90 7.44 -2.53 -12.99
CA LYS A 90 7.42 -2.97 -14.39
C LYS A 90 8.60 -3.86 -14.76
N THR A 91 9.77 -3.67 -14.14
CA THR A 91 10.93 -4.54 -14.34
C THR A 91 10.83 -5.84 -13.52
N VAL A 92 10.42 -5.76 -12.26
CA VAL A 92 10.42 -6.91 -11.34
C VAL A 92 9.24 -7.86 -11.59
N TYR A 93 8.06 -7.33 -11.90
CA TYR A 93 6.84 -8.12 -12.11
C TYR A 93 7.01 -9.26 -13.14
N PRO A 94 7.43 -9.01 -14.40
CA PRO A 94 7.59 -10.10 -15.38
C PRO A 94 8.63 -11.13 -14.94
N ALA A 95 9.69 -10.72 -14.25
CA ALA A 95 10.72 -11.63 -13.74
C ALA A 95 10.17 -12.57 -12.64
N ILE A 96 9.37 -12.04 -11.70
CA ILE A 96 8.68 -12.85 -10.69
C ILE A 96 7.72 -13.85 -11.37
N LYS A 97 6.90 -13.38 -12.31
CA LYS A 97 5.89 -14.24 -12.98
C LYS A 97 6.55 -15.33 -13.83
N ALA A 98 7.70 -15.05 -14.44
CA ALA A 98 8.48 -16.06 -15.15
C ALA A 98 9.09 -17.11 -14.21
N ALA A 99 9.53 -16.71 -13.02
CA ALA A 99 10.09 -17.61 -12.01
C ALA A 99 9.02 -18.47 -11.32
N ASN A 100 7.84 -17.91 -11.09
CA ASN A 100 6.69 -18.58 -10.49
C ASN A 100 5.37 -17.95 -11.02
N PRO A 101 4.70 -18.59 -12.00
CA PRO A 101 3.45 -18.05 -12.56
C PRO A 101 2.32 -17.85 -11.52
N ASP A 102 2.31 -18.66 -10.46
CA ASP A 102 1.32 -18.61 -9.38
C ASP A 102 1.59 -17.50 -8.35
N ALA A 103 2.75 -16.84 -8.44
CA ALA A 103 3.08 -15.74 -7.55
C ALA A 103 2.10 -14.57 -7.73
N GLN A 104 1.76 -13.94 -6.61
CA GLN A 104 0.98 -12.71 -6.53
C GLN A 104 1.95 -11.59 -6.13
N VAL A 105 2.13 -10.62 -7.01
CA VAL A 105 2.92 -9.41 -6.71
C VAL A 105 2.03 -8.43 -5.98
N VAL A 106 2.37 -8.14 -4.73
CA VAL A 106 1.65 -7.23 -3.85
C VAL A 106 2.39 -5.89 -3.89
N LEU A 107 1.66 -4.81 -4.16
CA LEU A 107 2.18 -3.46 -3.99
C LEU A 107 2.70 -3.32 -2.55
N GLY A 108 3.78 -2.57 -2.33
CA GLY A 108 4.21 -2.24 -0.97
C GLY A 108 3.04 -1.63 -0.18
N GLY A 109 2.81 -2.12 1.03
CA GLY A 109 1.71 -1.68 1.88
C GLY A 109 1.83 -0.20 2.19
N LEU A 110 0.98 0.62 1.59
CA LEU A 110 1.03 2.08 1.70
C LEU A 110 0.66 2.55 3.11
N LEU A 111 1.46 3.46 3.68
CA LEU A 111 1.08 4.17 4.91
C LEU A 111 -0.16 5.02 4.61
N LEU A 112 -0.15 5.74 3.49
CA LEU A 112 -1.22 6.60 3.00
C LEU A 112 -1.73 7.55 4.10
N ASP A 113 -0.83 8.44 4.55
CA ASP A 113 -1.02 9.28 5.75
C ASP A 113 -2.28 10.16 5.66
N CYS A 114 -2.59 10.67 4.47
CA CYS A 114 -3.71 11.59 4.23
C CYS A 114 -4.36 11.39 2.86
N ASP A 115 -5.59 11.90 2.73
CA ASP A 115 -6.30 11.99 1.46
C ASP A 115 -5.77 13.18 0.64
N PRO A 116 -5.23 12.98 -0.58
CA PRO A 116 -4.73 14.07 -1.41
C PRO A 116 -5.82 15.04 -1.90
N GLY A 117 -7.10 14.66 -1.79
CA GLY A 117 -8.24 15.51 -2.09
C GLY A 117 -8.62 16.49 -0.97
N VAL A 118 -7.97 16.40 0.21
CA VAL A 118 -8.25 17.25 1.36
C VAL A 118 -6.97 17.97 1.80
N PRO A 119 -6.96 19.31 1.89
CA PRO A 119 -5.83 20.04 2.45
C PRO A 119 -5.56 19.64 3.90
N LEU A 120 -4.29 19.67 4.27
CA LEU A 120 -3.85 19.52 5.65
C LEU A 120 -4.36 20.70 6.51
N PRO A 121 -4.35 20.59 7.86
CA PRO A 121 -4.83 21.66 8.75
C PRO A 121 -4.15 23.02 8.56
N ASP A 122 -2.92 23.05 8.06
CA ASP A 122 -2.15 24.25 7.72
C ASP A 122 -2.44 24.79 6.31
N GLY A 123 -3.36 24.15 5.58
CA GLY A 123 -3.75 24.50 4.21
C GLY A 123 -2.85 23.90 3.13
N GLN A 124 -1.80 23.17 3.48
CA GLN A 124 -0.90 22.56 2.49
C GLN A 124 -1.56 21.34 1.82
N PRO A 125 -1.21 21.04 0.55
CA PRO A 125 -1.70 19.84 -0.10
C PRO A 125 -1.08 18.59 0.55
N CYS A 126 -1.87 17.53 0.68
CA CYS A 126 -1.37 16.20 1.02
C CYS A 126 -0.69 15.57 -0.21
N VAL A 127 0.59 15.90 -0.45
CA VAL A 127 1.33 15.35 -1.60
C VAL A 127 1.62 13.86 -1.40
N ALA A 128 1.88 13.41 -0.16
CA ALA A 128 2.12 12.01 0.16
C ALA A 128 1.00 11.06 -0.31
N GLY A 129 -0.26 11.51 -0.20
CA GLY A 129 -1.42 10.74 -0.66
C GLY A 129 -1.44 10.47 -2.16
N LYS A 130 -0.65 11.21 -2.97
CA LYS A 130 -0.57 11.04 -4.43
C LYS A 130 0.35 9.91 -4.88
N PHE A 131 1.13 9.28 -3.99
CA PHE A 131 2.07 8.21 -4.34
C PHE A 131 1.40 7.11 -5.18
N PHE A 132 0.27 6.58 -4.72
CA PHE A 132 -0.44 5.51 -5.43
C PHE A 132 -0.97 5.95 -6.79
N GLU A 133 -1.45 7.20 -6.90
CA GLU A 133 -1.84 7.76 -8.19
C GLU A 133 -0.65 7.87 -9.14
N GLY A 134 0.53 8.26 -8.65
CA GLY A 134 1.78 8.23 -9.41
C GLY A 134 2.11 6.86 -9.98
N VAL A 135 1.92 5.80 -9.18
CA VAL A 135 2.12 4.42 -9.63
C VAL A 135 1.21 4.09 -10.82
N LEU A 136 -0.08 4.40 -10.71
CA LEU A 136 -1.04 4.10 -11.77
C LEU A 136 -0.84 4.96 -13.02
N ARG A 137 -0.58 6.25 -12.84
CA ARG A 137 -0.29 7.20 -13.91
C ARG A 137 0.88 6.75 -14.78
N ASN A 138 1.89 6.14 -14.18
CA ASN A 138 3.05 5.63 -14.88
C ASN A 138 2.91 4.17 -15.38
N GLY A 139 1.67 3.67 -15.47
CA GLY A 139 1.35 2.34 -16.02
C GLY A 139 1.59 1.19 -15.04
N GLY A 140 1.89 1.46 -13.77
CA GLY A 140 2.16 0.45 -12.75
C GLY A 140 0.97 -0.48 -12.45
N GLY A 141 -0.26 -0.10 -12.81
CA GLY A 141 -1.46 -0.93 -12.64
C GLY A 141 -1.40 -2.31 -13.33
N ALA A 142 -0.58 -2.46 -14.37
CA ALA A 142 -0.33 -3.72 -15.05
C ALA A 142 0.79 -4.57 -14.39
N ALA A 143 1.51 -4.00 -13.42
CA ALA A 143 2.72 -4.56 -12.82
C ALA A 143 2.56 -4.94 -11.33
N PHE A 144 1.32 -5.12 -10.86
CA PHE A 144 1.00 -5.77 -9.59
C PHE A 144 -0.35 -6.50 -9.67
N ASP A 145 -0.53 -7.48 -8.78
CA ASP A 145 -1.73 -8.31 -8.68
C ASP A 145 -2.67 -7.83 -7.56
N VAL A 146 -2.10 -7.30 -6.47
CA VAL A 146 -2.85 -6.89 -5.27
C VAL A 146 -2.40 -5.49 -4.81
N ALA A 147 -3.35 -4.57 -4.66
CA ALA A 147 -3.10 -3.29 -4.00
C ALA A 147 -3.06 -3.49 -2.48
N ASN A 148 -2.21 -2.74 -1.77
CA ASN A 148 -1.98 -2.96 -0.35
C ASN A 148 -1.83 -1.64 0.40
N TYR A 149 -2.33 -1.60 1.63
CA TYR A 149 -2.25 -0.41 2.49
C TYR A 149 -2.29 -0.78 3.96
N HIS A 150 -1.93 0.16 4.82
CA HIS A 150 -1.88 0.00 6.26
C HIS A 150 -2.87 0.93 6.98
N ALA A 151 -3.36 0.48 8.14
CA ALA A 151 -4.30 1.22 8.97
C ALA A 151 -3.94 1.12 10.46
N TYR A 152 -3.09 2.03 10.91
CA TYR A 152 -2.80 2.22 12.33
C TYR A 152 -3.59 3.39 12.90
N VAL A 153 -4.09 3.21 14.12
CA VAL A 153 -4.73 4.26 14.91
C VAL A 153 -4.16 4.24 16.31
N TYR A 154 -4.24 5.39 17.00
CA TYR A 154 -3.76 5.52 18.37
C TYR A 154 -4.89 5.41 19.36
N TRP A 155 -4.64 4.64 20.42
CA TRP A 155 -5.52 4.55 21.56
C TRP A 155 -5.53 5.87 22.33
N ALA A 156 -6.72 6.23 22.76
CA ALA A 156 -6.96 7.20 23.81
C ALA A 156 -8.15 6.68 24.62
N ASP A 157 -8.10 6.92 25.93
CA ASP A 157 -9.15 6.53 26.87
C ASP A 157 -10.50 7.14 26.45
N GLY A 158 -11.54 6.32 26.47
CA GLY A 158 -12.90 6.74 26.20
C GLY A 158 -13.69 5.72 25.37
N ASN A 159 -14.99 5.96 25.28
CA ASN A 159 -15.91 5.11 24.53
C ASN A 159 -16.22 5.71 23.16
N PHE A 160 -15.29 5.54 22.22
CA PHE A 160 -15.46 5.98 20.82
C PHE A 160 -14.83 4.99 19.84
N ASP A 161 -14.86 5.32 18.56
CA ASP A 161 -14.27 4.50 17.51
C ASP A 161 -12.97 5.12 17.01
N TRP A 162 -11.83 4.57 17.43
CA TRP A 162 -10.49 5.09 17.10
C TRP A 162 -10.23 5.18 15.60
N ASP A 163 -10.87 4.34 14.78
CA ASP A 163 -10.79 4.43 13.31
C ASP A 163 -11.27 5.77 12.77
N THR A 164 -12.24 6.40 13.44
CA THR A 164 -12.81 7.69 13.06
C THR A 164 -12.13 8.88 13.73
N GLY A 165 -11.17 8.62 14.63
CA GLY A 165 -10.49 9.63 15.42
C GLY A 165 -9.35 10.35 14.70
N LEU A 166 -8.89 9.87 13.54
CA LEU A 166 -7.86 10.56 12.75
C LEU A 166 -8.49 11.56 11.76
N PRO A 167 -8.28 12.89 11.96
CA PRO A 167 -8.93 13.91 11.14
C PRO A 167 -8.66 13.79 9.63
N LYS A 168 -7.47 13.32 9.26
CA LYS A 168 -7.02 13.13 7.87
C LYS A 168 -7.89 12.15 7.05
N TRP A 169 -8.67 11.30 7.71
CA TRP A 169 -9.55 10.30 7.10
C TRP A 169 -10.98 10.32 7.62
N GLN A 170 -11.30 11.21 8.57
CA GLN A 170 -12.58 11.26 9.25
C GLN A 170 -13.75 11.51 8.28
N HIS A 171 -13.54 12.33 7.25
CA HIS A 171 -14.54 12.63 6.21
C HIS A 171 -14.90 11.41 5.34
N ARG A 172 -14.10 10.34 5.37
CA ARG A 172 -14.33 9.08 4.65
C ARG A 172 -14.59 7.89 5.58
N ALA A 173 -15.29 8.13 6.70
CA ALA A 173 -15.64 7.10 7.67
C ALA A 173 -14.43 6.41 8.32
N GLY A 174 -13.33 7.15 8.46
CA GLY A 174 -12.15 6.70 9.20
C GLY A 174 -11.10 5.97 8.38
N VAL A 175 -10.08 5.48 9.07
CA VAL A 175 -8.79 5.11 8.49
C VAL A 175 -8.86 3.87 7.60
N PRO A 176 -9.37 2.70 8.05
CA PRO A 176 -9.33 1.50 7.21
C PRO A 176 -10.27 1.61 6.00
N VAL A 177 -11.49 2.12 6.21
CA VAL A 177 -12.53 2.22 5.18
C VAL A 177 -12.27 3.37 4.22
N GLY A 178 -11.84 4.53 4.73
CA GLY A 178 -11.59 5.72 3.92
C GLY A 178 -10.41 5.54 2.97
N LYS A 179 -9.32 4.93 3.44
CA LYS A 179 -8.17 4.57 2.59
C LYS A 179 -8.57 3.59 1.49
N LEU A 180 -9.34 2.56 1.83
CA LEU A 180 -9.84 1.59 0.84
C LEU A 180 -10.72 2.25 -0.23
N ALA A 181 -11.62 3.15 0.17
CA ALA A 181 -12.45 3.91 -0.76
C ALA A 181 -11.58 4.73 -1.71
N TYR A 182 -10.59 5.46 -1.18
CA TYR A 182 -9.64 6.23 -1.98
C TYR A 182 -8.87 5.36 -2.99
N LEU A 183 -8.35 4.19 -2.57
CA LEU A 183 -7.62 3.28 -3.45
C LEU A 183 -8.51 2.78 -4.59
N ARG A 184 -9.75 2.38 -4.29
CA ARG A 184 -10.72 1.90 -5.29
C ARG A 184 -11.09 2.99 -6.29
N GLU A 185 -11.38 4.19 -5.81
CA GLU A 185 -11.66 5.35 -6.67
C GLU A 185 -10.46 5.68 -7.55
N THR A 186 -9.25 5.64 -7.00
CA THR A 186 -8.01 5.92 -7.73
C THR A 186 -7.76 4.86 -8.79
N MET A 187 -7.91 3.57 -8.48
CA MET A 187 -7.82 2.51 -9.49
C MET A 187 -8.88 2.69 -10.59
N ALA A 188 -10.13 2.99 -10.23
CA ALA A 188 -11.21 3.21 -11.19
C ALA A 188 -10.93 4.37 -12.15
N ARG A 189 -10.35 5.49 -11.67
CA ARG A 189 -9.94 6.62 -12.53
C ARG A 189 -8.96 6.21 -13.62
N TYR A 190 -8.13 5.19 -13.38
CA TYR A 190 -7.12 4.69 -14.32
C TYR A 190 -7.54 3.40 -15.03
N GLY A 191 -8.81 2.98 -14.91
CA GLY A 191 -9.31 1.75 -15.53
C GLY A 191 -8.68 0.47 -14.98
N VAL A 192 -8.17 0.53 -13.74
CA VAL A 192 -7.58 -0.60 -13.03
C VAL A 192 -8.61 -1.16 -12.05
N GLU A 193 -8.68 -2.48 -11.96
CA GLU A 193 -9.46 -3.17 -10.93
C GLU A 193 -8.59 -4.31 -10.38
N LYS A 194 -8.28 -4.24 -9.08
CA LYS A 194 -7.43 -5.21 -8.39
C LYS A 194 -8.01 -5.51 -7.02
N PRO A 195 -7.84 -6.75 -6.51
CA PRO A 195 -8.10 -7.03 -5.11
C PRO A 195 -7.23 -6.13 -4.21
N VAL A 196 -7.76 -5.80 -3.04
CA VAL A 196 -7.06 -4.97 -2.05
C VAL A 196 -6.81 -5.77 -0.78
N MET A 197 -5.63 -5.59 -0.20
CA MET A 197 -5.16 -6.18 1.05
C MET A 197 -4.91 -5.07 2.09
N LEU A 198 -5.15 -5.39 3.36
CA LEU A 198 -4.74 -4.59 4.52
C LEU A 198 -3.67 -5.37 5.30
N SER A 199 -2.42 -5.34 4.82
CA SER A 199 -1.35 -6.20 5.36
C SER A 199 -0.87 -5.82 6.76
N GLU A 200 -1.12 -4.58 7.19
CA GLU A 200 -0.82 -4.15 8.55
C GLU A 200 -1.89 -3.20 9.09
N ALA A 201 -2.31 -3.45 10.32
CA ALA A 201 -3.21 -2.57 11.04
C ALA A 201 -3.10 -2.82 12.55
N GLY A 202 -3.54 -1.85 13.33
CA GLY A 202 -3.57 -2.01 14.79
C GLY A 202 -4.00 -0.77 15.54
N LEU A 203 -4.51 -1.01 16.74
CA LEU A 203 -4.67 0.01 17.78
C LEU A 203 -3.38 0.09 18.59
N LEU A 204 -2.68 1.21 18.46
CA LEU A 204 -1.37 1.45 19.03
C LEU A 204 -1.48 2.28 20.30
N CYS A 205 -0.67 1.95 21.29
CA CYS A 205 -0.37 2.88 22.36
C CYS A 205 0.75 3.82 21.88
N PHE A 206 0.47 5.13 21.82
CA PHE A 206 1.43 6.11 21.31
C PHE A 206 2.74 6.05 22.11
N ARG A 207 3.87 5.91 21.40
CA ARG A 207 5.22 5.78 22.00
C ARG A 207 5.34 4.73 23.11
N ALA A 208 4.46 3.73 23.12
CA ALA A 208 4.36 2.74 24.20
C ALA A 208 4.23 3.39 25.59
N ASP A 209 3.39 4.43 25.70
CA ASP A 209 3.06 5.08 26.97
C ASP A 209 2.64 4.03 28.03
N PRO A 210 3.34 3.98 29.18
CA PRO A 210 3.05 2.99 30.22
C PRO A 210 1.66 3.16 30.86
N SER A 211 0.99 4.30 30.65
CA SER A 211 -0.36 4.54 31.14
C SER A 211 -1.45 3.86 30.31
N CYS A 212 -1.17 3.40 29.09
CA CYS A 212 -2.17 2.74 28.25
C CYS A 212 -2.73 1.47 28.91
N GLU A 213 -1.86 0.53 29.30
CA GLU A 213 -2.30 -0.77 29.81
C GLU A 213 -3.13 -0.66 31.10
N PRO A 214 -2.72 0.09 32.13
CA PRO A 214 -3.52 0.25 33.35
C PRO A 214 -4.88 0.90 33.11
N ASN A 215 -5.03 1.66 32.01
CA ASN A 215 -6.25 2.39 31.67
C ASN A 215 -7.11 1.66 30.62
N GLY A 216 -6.94 0.34 30.44
CA GLY A 216 -7.86 -0.47 29.63
C GLY A 216 -7.46 -0.67 28.17
N PHE A 217 -6.29 -0.20 27.74
CA PHE A 217 -5.82 -0.35 26.35
C PHE A 217 -5.90 -1.78 25.81
N ARG A 218 -5.62 -2.80 26.63
CA ARG A 218 -5.63 -4.20 26.17
C ARG A 218 -7.04 -4.70 25.86
N ASP A 219 -8.02 -4.29 26.64
CA ASP A 219 -9.43 -4.61 26.40
C ASP A 219 -9.93 -3.90 25.14
N ASP A 220 -9.57 -2.63 24.98
CA ASP A 220 -9.91 -1.85 23.78
C ASP A 220 -9.20 -2.35 22.52
N GLN A 221 -7.94 -2.80 22.65
CA GLN A 221 -7.19 -3.40 21.55
C GLN A 221 -7.83 -4.73 21.12
N ALA A 222 -8.29 -5.55 22.06
CA ALA A 222 -9.05 -6.77 21.77
C ALA A 222 -10.39 -6.45 21.09
N ASN A 223 -11.10 -5.41 21.55
CA ASN A 223 -12.34 -4.95 20.92
C ASN A 223 -12.11 -4.43 19.50
N TYR A 224 -11.07 -3.61 19.32
CA TYR A 224 -10.68 -3.03 18.05
C TYR A 224 -10.35 -4.09 17.01
N ALA A 225 -9.65 -5.16 17.40
CA ALA A 225 -9.37 -6.30 16.54
C ALA A 225 -10.67 -6.81 15.89
N VAL A 226 -11.69 -7.13 16.68
CA VAL A 226 -12.99 -7.63 16.17
C VAL A 226 -13.63 -6.65 15.18
N ARG A 227 -13.61 -5.35 15.48
CA ARG A 227 -14.14 -4.31 14.58
C ARG A 227 -13.39 -4.27 13.25
N LEU A 228 -12.05 -4.29 13.30
CA LEU A 228 -11.21 -4.26 12.11
C LEU A 228 -11.44 -5.48 11.21
N TYR A 229 -11.47 -6.69 11.78
CA TYR A 229 -11.77 -7.93 11.05
C TYR A 229 -13.16 -7.87 10.39
N THR A 230 -14.16 -7.39 11.13
CA THR A 230 -15.54 -7.24 10.64
C THR A 230 -15.61 -6.24 9.48
N ARG A 231 -14.97 -5.07 9.61
CA ARG A 231 -14.89 -4.05 8.55
C ARG A 231 -14.18 -4.57 7.32
N SER A 232 -13.08 -5.29 7.51
CA SER A 232 -12.29 -5.87 6.42
C SER A 232 -13.11 -6.88 5.62
N ALA A 233 -13.83 -7.77 6.31
CA ALA A 233 -14.71 -8.75 5.68
C ALA A 233 -15.89 -8.07 4.97
N ALA A 234 -16.56 -7.12 5.63
CA ALA A 234 -17.71 -6.40 5.05
C ALA A 234 -17.33 -5.59 3.79
N ASN A 235 -16.07 -5.16 3.68
CA ASN A 235 -15.57 -4.41 2.54
C ASN A 235 -14.83 -5.26 1.51
N GLY A 236 -14.79 -6.59 1.65
CA GLY A 236 -14.20 -7.49 0.64
C GLY A 236 -12.69 -7.38 0.48
N LEU A 237 -11.95 -7.11 1.56
CA LEU A 237 -10.49 -7.21 1.56
C LEU A 237 -10.07 -8.68 1.48
N ILE A 238 -9.13 -9.01 0.59
CA ILE A 238 -8.73 -10.41 0.37
C ILE A 238 -7.86 -10.97 1.49
N ARG A 239 -7.20 -10.09 2.25
CA ARG A 239 -6.48 -10.38 3.50
C ARG A 239 -6.46 -9.14 4.39
N HIS A 240 -6.36 -9.38 5.68
CA HIS A 240 -6.07 -8.40 6.70
C HIS A 240 -5.10 -9.02 7.71
N ALA A 241 -4.18 -8.23 8.25
CA ALA A 241 -3.28 -8.70 9.30
C ALA A 241 -3.14 -7.63 10.39
N LEU A 242 -3.35 -8.08 11.63
CA LEU A 242 -3.03 -7.30 12.82
C LEU A 242 -1.54 -7.41 13.10
N VAL A 243 -0.90 -6.26 13.26
CA VAL A 243 0.48 -6.20 13.75
C VAL A 243 0.45 -5.93 15.25
N HIS A 244 1.06 -6.82 16.02
CA HIS A 244 1.31 -6.60 17.43
C HIS A 244 2.77 -6.16 17.61
N PRO A 245 3.06 -4.86 17.81
CA PRO A 245 4.44 -4.37 17.92
C PRO A 245 5.15 -4.78 19.23
N GLN A 246 4.51 -5.59 20.08
CA GLN A 246 4.90 -5.80 21.48
C GLN A 246 4.79 -7.26 21.93
N ARG A 247 4.94 -8.24 21.03
CA ARG A 247 5.19 -9.60 21.52
C ARG A 247 6.61 -9.62 22.13
N PRO A 248 6.79 -9.89 23.44
CA PRO A 248 8.12 -10.21 23.95
C PRO A 248 8.62 -11.40 23.14
N ARG A 249 9.84 -11.32 22.61
CA ARG A 249 10.46 -12.48 21.96
C ARG A 249 10.55 -13.58 23.01
N LEU A 250 9.80 -14.66 22.85
CA LEU A 250 9.98 -15.84 23.69
C LEU A 250 11.37 -16.43 23.38
N PRO A 251 12.22 -16.69 24.39
CA PRO A 251 13.50 -17.37 24.16
C PRO A 251 13.25 -18.74 23.52
N GLY A 252 13.82 -19.00 22.35
CA GLY A 252 13.83 -20.33 21.72
C GLY A 252 13.03 -20.49 20.43
N GLU A 253 12.29 -19.47 19.97
CA GLU A 253 11.66 -19.50 18.65
C GLU A 253 12.70 -19.14 17.56
N TRP A 254 13.58 -20.09 17.19
CA TRP A 254 14.21 -20.34 15.86
C TRP A 254 15.37 -21.34 16.06
N PRO A 255 15.50 -22.40 15.23
CA PRO A 255 16.71 -23.22 15.24
C PRO A 255 17.92 -22.37 14.84
N ALA A 256 19.05 -22.59 15.53
CA ALA A 256 20.31 -21.89 15.29
C ALA A 256 20.64 -21.80 13.79
N ARG A 257 21.17 -20.65 13.36
CA ARG A 257 21.76 -20.49 12.02
C ARG A 257 22.68 -21.69 11.76
N PRO A 258 22.51 -22.45 10.66
CA PRO A 258 23.53 -23.42 10.29
C PRO A 258 24.85 -22.66 10.11
N PRO A 259 25.98 -23.23 10.56
CA PRO A 259 27.29 -22.60 10.37
C PRO A 259 27.49 -22.32 8.88
N ALA A 260 28.04 -21.15 8.58
CA ALA A 260 28.33 -20.73 7.21
C ALA A 260 29.11 -21.84 6.50
N ALA A 261 28.50 -22.43 5.47
CA ALA A 261 29.25 -23.29 4.56
C ALA A 261 30.32 -22.41 3.92
N ALA A 262 31.59 -22.75 4.17
CA ALA A 262 32.73 -22.10 3.55
C ALA A 262 32.53 -22.16 2.03
N ALA A 263 32.46 -20.98 1.39
CA ALA A 263 32.49 -20.88 -0.05
C ALA A 263 33.81 -21.50 -0.56
N PRO A 264 33.79 -22.45 -1.51
CA PRO A 264 35.02 -22.91 -2.14
C PRO A 264 35.65 -21.74 -2.89
N GLY A 265 36.91 -21.47 -2.56
CA GLY A 265 37.70 -20.40 -3.18
C GLY A 265 37.75 -20.55 -4.70
N LEU A 266 37.55 -19.42 -5.38
CA LEU A 266 37.83 -19.24 -6.80
C LEU A 266 39.34 -19.39 -7.04
N HIS A 267 39.79 -20.58 -7.43
CA HIS A 267 41.08 -20.76 -8.08
C HIS A 267 40.92 -20.53 -9.60
N HIS A 268 41.49 -19.43 -10.07
CA HIS A 268 41.85 -19.25 -11.48
C HIS A 268 42.95 -20.26 -11.85
N GLY A 269 42.73 -21.03 -12.92
CA GLY A 269 43.82 -21.73 -13.60
C GLY A 269 43.45 -23.07 -14.23
N ARG A 270 43.29 -23.05 -15.56
CA ARG A 270 43.48 -24.16 -16.53
C ARG A 270 42.72 -25.48 -16.27
N LEU A 271 41.84 -25.83 -17.22
CA LEU A 271 42.03 -27.04 -18.04
C LEU A 271 41.11 -27.04 -19.27
N LEU A 272 41.77 -27.23 -20.41
CA LEU A 272 41.24 -27.49 -21.73
C LEU A 272 40.72 -28.93 -21.85
N GLN A 273 39.72 -29.10 -22.71
CA GLN A 273 39.42 -30.27 -23.54
C GLN A 273 38.85 -31.55 -22.91
N GLN A 274 38.00 -32.19 -23.74
CA GLN A 274 37.31 -33.49 -23.63
C GLN A 274 35.88 -33.39 -23.05
N ALA A 275 34.81 -33.81 -23.71
CA ALA A 275 34.69 -34.59 -24.94
C ALA A 275 33.34 -34.32 -25.62
N ALA A 276 33.41 -34.11 -26.94
CA ALA A 276 32.33 -34.41 -27.85
C ALA A 276 32.12 -35.93 -27.97
N ARG A 277 30.93 -36.30 -28.43
CA ARG A 277 30.45 -37.62 -28.92
C ARG A 277 29.62 -38.43 -27.90
N ARG A 278 28.29 -38.44 -28.06
CA ARG A 278 27.54 -39.45 -28.86
C ARG A 278 26.01 -39.28 -28.75
N ARG A 279 25.36 -39.19 -29.93
CA ARG A 279 24.06 -39.82 -30.36
C ARG A 279 22.76 -39.43 -29.61
N ALA A 280 21.72 -38.78 -30.17
CA ALA A 280 20.87 -39.04 -31.36
C ALA A 280 20.46 -40.52 -31.47
N LEU A 281 19.22 -41.02 -31.40
CA LEU A 281 17.80 -40.63 -31.67
C LEU A 281 16.93 -41.81 -31.10
N PRO A 282 15.58 -41.97 -31.31
CA PRO A 282 14.59 -41.12 -31.97
C PRO A 282 13.28 -40.88 -31.18
N SER A 283 12.58 -39.88 -31.72
CA SER A 283 11.14 -39.60 -31.67
C SER A 283 10.23 -40.81 -31.91
N ARG A 284 9.12 -40.88 -31.15
CA ARG A 284 7.91 -41.58 -31.57
C ARG A 284 6.75 -40.58 -31.61
N ALA A 285 6.21 -40.44 -32.82
CA ALA A 285 4.96 -39.78 -33.12
C ALA A 285 3.79 -40.60 -32.55
N PHE A 286 2.80 -39.92 -31.96
CA PHE A 286 1.46 -40.47 -31.80
C PHE A 286 0.51 -39.71 -32.72
N SER A 287 -0.14 -40.50 -33.57
CA SER A 287 -1.06 -40.06 -34.62
C SER A 287 -2.42 -39.64 -34.04
N ARG A 288 -3.06 -38.73 -34.78
CA ARG A 288 -4.41 -38.19 -34.60
C ARG A 288 -5.47 -39.29 -34.43
N ARG A 289 -6.39 -39.08 -33.48
CA ARG A 289 -7.80 -39.44 -33.68
C ARG A 289 -8.68 -38.21 -33.47
N SER A 290 -9.21 -37.75 -34.59
CA SER A 290 -10.40 -36.92 -34.73
C SER A 290 -11.63 -37.64 -34.17
N GLY A 291 -12.29 -37.03 -33.20
CA GLY A 291 -13.66 -37.34 -32.80
C GLY A 291 -14.52 -36.10 -32.99
N ARG A 292 -15.27 -36.05 -34.09
CA ARG A 292 -16.44 -35.17 -34.24
C ARG A 292 -17.54 -35.74 -33.35
N LEU A 293 -18.20 -34.88 -32.58
CA LEU A 293 -19.59 -35.14 -32.19
C LEU A 293 -20.42 -33.91 -32.57
N CYS A 294 -21.44 -34.17 -33.38
CA CYS A 294 -22.42 -33.20 -33.87
C CYS A 294 -23.51 -32.94 -32.82
N LEU A 295 -23.86 -31.66 -32.68
CA LEU A 295 -25.21 -31.07 -32.66
C LEU A 295 -26.41 -31.97 -32.29
N HIS A 296 -27.07 -31.60 -31.19
CA HIS A 296 -28.51 -31.29 -31.06
C HIS A 296 -28.57 -30.02 -30.19
N GLY A 297 -29.27 -28.92 -30.48
CA GLY A 297 -30.36 -28.66 -31.42
C GLY A 297 -31.63 -28.32 -30.65
N ARG A 298 -32.10 -27.06 -30.80
CA ARG A 298 -33.43 -26.47 -30.49
C ARG A 298 -33.49 -25.58 -29.23
N HIS A 299 -33.59 -24.24 -29.42
CA HIS A 299 -34.81 -23.41 -29.67
C HIS A 299 -35.59 -23.23 -28.34
N ASP A 300 -36.03 -22.07 -27.85
CA ASP A 300 -36.47 -20.83 -28.51
C ASP A 300 -36.76 -19.71 -27.47
N ASN A 301 -36.76 -18.47 -27.97
CA ASN A 301 -37.64 -17.33 -27.60
C ASN A 301 -37.41 -16.47 -26.33
N LEU A 302 -36.84 -15.28 -26.61
CA LEU A 302 -37.28 -13.98 -26.10
C LEU A 302 -38.80 -13.76 -26.31
N PRO A 303 -39.47 -12.91 -25.51
CA PRO A 303 -39.54 -11.49 -25.86
C PRO A 303 -39.48 -10.52 -24.65
N SER A 304 -38.82 -9.38 -24.85
CA SER A 304 -39.34 -8.08 -24.38
C SER A 304 -40.25 -7.52 -25.51
N PRO A 305 -41.18 -6.55 -25.31
CA PRO A 305 -40.74 -5.17 -24.99
C PRO A 305 -41.80 -4.20 -24.38
N LEU A 306 -41.38 -2.94 -24.13
CA LEU A 306 -42.16 -1.67 -24.02
C LEU A 306 -43.03 -1.48 -22.73
N ASP A 307 -43.28 -0.28 -22.17
CA ASP A 307 -43.19 1.09 -22.66
C ASP A 307 -43.17 2.15 -21.52
N LYS A 308 -42.99 3.41 -21.93
CA LYS A 308 -42.80 4.70 -21.22
C LYS A 308 -43.89 5.17 -20.23
N GLN A 309 -43.51 6.09 -19.32
CA GLN A 309 -44.15 7.40 -18.99
C GLN A 309 -43.37 8.07 -17.81
N ARG A 310 -42.62 9.16 -17.96
CA ARG A 310 -42.95 10.62 -17.95
C ARG A 310 -43.80 11.19 -16.78
N CYS A 311 -43.11 11.96 -15.93
CA CYS A 311 -43.36 13.35 -15.48
C CYS A 311 -44.44 13.75 -14.44
N HIS A 312 -43.92 14.51 -13.45
CA HIS A 312 -44.47 15.65 -12.67
C HIS A 312 -45.22 15.45 -11.34
N GLY A 313 -44.74 16.18 -10.32
CA GLY A 313 -45.50 16.55 -9.11
C GLY A 313 -44.64 17.16 -7.99
N ARG A 314 -44.68 18.50 -7.86
CA ARG A 314 -44.07 19.31 -6.78
C ARG A 314 -44.73 19.07 -5.42
N ALA A 315 -43.97 19.24 -4.33
CA ALA A 315 -44.42 19.94 -3.12
C ALA A 315 -43.20 20.53 -2.35
N THR A 316 -43.44 21.69 -1.76
CA THR A 316 -42.50 22.72 -1.27
C THR A 316 -41.90 22.50 0.13
N PRO A 317 -40.83 23.25 0.48
CA PRO A 317 -40.11 23.18 1.76
C PRO A 317 -40.60 24.21 2.79
N THR A 318 -40.37 23.92 4.08
CA THR A 318 -40.60 24.86 5.20
C THR A 318 -39.34 25.07 6.04
N GLY A 319 -38.99 26.34 6.28
CA GLY A 319 -38.12 26.85 7.36
C GLY A 319 -36.62 26.87 7.02
N GLY A 320 -35.92 27.98 6.83
CA GLY A 320 -36.21 29.38 7.16
C GLY A 320 -35.34 29.85 8.33
N TYR A 321 -34.13 30.35 8.06
CA TYR A 321 -33.51 31.43 8.82
C TYR A 321 -32.70 32.30 7.86
N LYS A 322 -33.19 33.54 7.69
CA LYS A 322 -32.51 34.65 7.02
C LYS A 322 -31.50 35.27 7.98
N ASN A 323 -30.41 35.82 7.44
CA ASN A 323 -29.99 37.16 7.79
C ASN A 323 -29.38 37.84 6.58
N ASP A 324 -29.88 39.05 6.34
CA ASP A 324 -29.63 39.91 5.20
C ASP A 324 -28.31 40.70 5.33
N LEU A 325 -27.68 40.89 4.17
CA LEU A 325 -27.04 42.12 3.66
C LEU A 325 -26.39 43.12 4.66
N TYR A 326 -25.11 43.38 4.44
CA TYR A 326 -24.61 44.76 4.32
C TYR A 326 -23.54 44.86 3.23
N LEU A 327 -23.85 45.64 2.19
CA LEU A 327 -22.91 46.16 1.19
C LEU A 327 -22.43 47.53 1.65
N SER A 328 -21.12 47.78 1.66
CA SER A 328 -20.59 49.12 1.39
C SER A 328 -19.20 49.05 0.76
N ARG A 329 -19.06 49.66 -0.42
CA ARG A 329 -17.79 49.92 -1.12
C ARG A 329 -17.06 51.10 -0.48
N ARG A 330 -15.72 51.06 -0.39
CA ARG A 330 -14.78 52.12 -0.86
C ARG A 330 -13.29 51.76 -0.63
N ALA A 331 -12.57 51.69 -1.75
CA ALA A 331 -11.24 52.21 -2.09
C ALA A 331 -10.05 52.29 -1.08
N LYS A 332 -8.95 51.64 -1.52
CA LYS A 332 -7.55 52.14 -1.72
C LYS A 332 -6.61 52.51 -0.54
N THR A 333 -5.55 51.66 -0.45
CA THR A 333 -4.08 51.94 -0.29
C THR A 333 -3.45 52.21 1.10
N PRO A 334 -2.12 51.92 1.26
CA PRO A 334 -1.57 51.17 2.41
C PRO A 334 -0.68 51.99 3.37
N GLY A 335 -0.43 51.45 4.57
CA GLY A 335 0.48 52.03 5.56
C GLY A 335 1.01 50.99 6.54
N ARG A 336 2.33 50.99 6.77
CA ARG A 336 3.11 50.05 7.61
C ARG A 336 3.07 50.42 9.11
N TRP A 337 3.53 49.43 9.91
CA TRP A 337 4.31 49.50 11.18
C TRP A 337 3.62 49.17 12.53
N ASN A 338 4.08 48.02 13.07
CA ASN A 338 4.51 47.69 14.44
C ASN A 338 3.58 47.67 15.69
N HIS A 339 3.60 46.49 16.31
CA HIS A 339 3.66 46.13 17.76
C HIS A 339 3.09 47.08 18.82
N HIS A 340 2.10 46.61 19.60
CA HIS A 340 2.25 46.13 21.00
C HIS A 340 0.91 45.81 21.70
N ARG A 341 0.88 44.69 22.47
CA ARG A 341 0.07 44.37 23.68
C ARG A 341 -1.47 44.30 23.51
N GLN A 342 -2.27 43.47 24.19
CA GLN A 342 -2.12 42.62 25.38
C GLN A 342 -3.34 41.65 25.46
N LEU A 343 -3.08 40.41 25.88
CA LEU A 343 -3.85 39.56 26.81
C LEU A 343 -5.40 39.51 26.74
N CYS A 344 -5.93 38.34 26.38
CA CYS A 344 -6.94 37.63 27.18
C CYS A 344 -6.64 36.13 27.09
N ALA A 345 -6.44 35.52 28.26
CA ALA A 345 -6.20 34.10 28.45
C ALA A 345 -7.53 33.33 28.46
N ALA A 346 -7.54 32.16 27.86
CA ALA A 346 -8.39 31.05 28.27
C ALA A 346 -7.64 29.76 27.93
N ASP A 347 -7.13 29.13 28.99
CA ASP A 347 -6.48 27.82 28.99
C ASP A 347 -7.42 26.73 28.48
N CYS A 348 -6.93 25.92 27.53
CA CYS A 348 -7.22 24.50 27.38
C CYS A 348 -6.05 23.89 26.60
N GLY A 349 -5.19 23.16 27.32
CA GLY A 349 -3.86 22.74 26.87
C GLY A 349 -3.84 21.89 25.60
N HIS A 350 -3.03 22.33 24.64
CA HIS A 350 -2.44 21.51 23.59
C HIS A 350 -1.02 21.13 23.98
N GLY A 351 -0.70 19.83 23.91
CA GLY A 351 0.67 19.37 23.68
C GLY A 351 0.82 19.08 22.19
N ALA A 352 1.20 20.11 21.42
CA ALA A 352 1.46 20.01 19.99
C ALA A 352 2.80 19.30 19.70
N LEU A 353 2.73 18.38 18.75
CA LEU A 353 3.63 18.24 17.59
C LEU A 353 5.05 18.80 17.73
N ASN A 354 6.03 17.89 17.66
CA ASN A 354 7.19 18.05 16.80
C ASN A 354 7.59 16.65 16.29
N ILE A 355 7.55 16.55 14.96
CA ILE A 355 8.07 15.56 13.98
C ILE A 355 8.67 14.28 14.57
#